data_AF-E5RFE1-F1
#
_entry.id   AF-E5RFE1-F1
#
_cell.length_a   1.000
_cell.length_b   1.000
_cell.length_c   1.000
_cell.angle_alpha   90.00
_cell.angle_beta   90.00
_cell.angle_gamma   90.00
#
_symmetry.space_group_name_H-M   'P 1'
#
loop_
_entity.id
_entity.type
_entity.pdbx_description
1 polymer ?
#
loop_
_entity_poly.entity_id
_entity_poly.type
_entity_poly.pdbx_seq_one_letter_code
_entity_poly.pdbx_strand_id
1 'polypeptide(L)'
;MSDKSDLKAELERKKQRLAQIREEKKRKEEERKKKEADMQQKKEPVQDDSDLDRKRRETEALLQSIGISPEPPLVPTPMSPSSKS
;
A
#
# COMPACT_ATOMS: atom_id res chain seq x y z
N MET A 1 21.63 33.97 39.80
CA MET A 1 20.22 33.75 39.43
C MET A 1 20.08 33.38 37.94
N SER A 2 20.97 32.54 37.39
CA SER A 2 20.98 32.22 35.95
C SER A 2 20.05 31.06 35.59
N ASP A 3 19.80 30.14 36.52
CA ASP A 3 19.07 28.89 36.25
C ASP A 3 17.64 29.14 35.72
N LYS A 4 17.00 30.21 36.20
CA LYS A 4 15.62 30.56 35.83
C LYS A 4 15.53 31.17 34.43
N SER A 5 16.57 31.89 34.00
CA SER A 5 16.64 32.49 32.67
C SER A 5 16.98 31.44 31.62
N ASP A 6 17.96 30.57 31.92
CA ASP A 6 18.37 29.50 31.01
C ASP A 6 17.24 28.47 30.81
N LEU A 7 16.54 28.11 31.90
CA LEU A 7 15.35 27.25 31.82
C LEU A 7 14.26 27.85 30.92
N LYS A 8 14.06 29.17 30.97
CA LYS A 8 13.06 29.85 30.14
C LYS A 8 13.46 29.83 28.66
N ALA A 9 14.73 30.10 28.36
CA ALA A 9 15.27 30.05 27.00
C ALA A 9 15.20 28.64 26.39
N GLU A 10 15.49 27.61 27.19
CA GLU A 10 15.40 26.22 26.75
C GLU A 10 13.95 25.81 26.46
N LEU A 11 13.01 26.20 27.31
CA LEU A 11 11.58 25.96 27.08
C LEU A 11 11.07 26.64 25.81
N GLU A 12 11.51 27.86 25.54
CA GLU A 12 11.15 28.59 24.32
C GLU A 12 11.67 27.88 23.07
N ARG A 13 12.95 27.47 23.07
CA ARG A 13 13.55 26.69 21.98
C ARG A 13 12.81 25.36 21.76
N LYS A 14 12.45 24.65 22.83
CA LYS A 14 11.71 23.39 22.74
C LYS A 14 10.30 23.60 22.20
N LYS A 15 9.63 24.69 22.60
CA LYS A 15 8.31 25.07 22.08
C LYS A 15 8.36 25.34 20.58
N GLN A 16 9.37 26.08 20.11
CA GLN A 16 9.57 26.33 18.67
C GLN A 16 9.82 25.03 17.90
N ARG A 17 10.69 24.16 18.42
CA ARG A 17 10.98 22.85 17.80
C ARG A 17 9.73 21.97 17.71
N LEU A 18 8.89 21.94 18.75
CA LEU A 18 7.63 21.22 18.72
C LEU A 18 6.62 21.81 17.73
N ALA A 19 6.60 23.13 17.56
CA ALA A 19 5.76 23.79 16.55
C ALA A 19 6.19 23.37 15.13
N GLN A 20 7.50 23.40 14.83
CA GLN A 20 8.04 22.93 13.54
C GLN A 20 7.70 21.46 13.27
N ILE A 21 7.90 20.58 14.26
CA ILE A 21 7.56 19.15 14.11
C ILE A 21 6.07 18.96 13.83
N ARG A 22 5.18 19.72 14.48
CA ARG A 22 3.73 19.64 14.25
C ARG A 22 3.36 20.14 12.85
N GLU A 23 3.97 21.22 12.39
CA GLU A 23 3.75 21.75 11.05
C GLU A 23 4.25 20.79 9.97
N GLU A 24 5.47 20.25 10.12
CA GLU A 24 6.01 19.24 9.20
C GLU A 24 5.18 17.97 9.19
N LYS A 25 4.73 17.48 10.36
CA LYS A 25 3.83 16.32 10.43
C LYS A 25 2.50 16.61 9.76
N LYS A 26 1.88 17.76 10.01
CA LYS A 26 0.62 18.17 9.40
C LYS A 26 0.75 18.27 7.88
N ARG A 27 1.82 18.92 7.39
CA ARG A 27 2.08 19.05 5.94
C ARG A 27 2.33 17.68 5.29
N LYS A 28 3.09 16.81 5.95
CA LYS A 28 3.36 15.45 5.45
C LYS A 28 2.12 14.57 5.46
N GLU A 29 1.25 14.70 6.46
CA GLU A 29 -0.03 14.01 6.52
C GLU A 29 -1.02 14.53 5.48
N GLU A 30 -1.13 15.85 5.30
CA GLU A 30 -1.95 16.46 4.24
C GLU A 30 -1.47 16.08 2.83
N GLU A 31 -0.15 16.02 2.60
CA GLU A 31 0.41 15.58 1.32
C GLU A 31 0.16 14.07 1.09
N ARG A 32 0.32 13.24 2.12
CA ARG A 32 -0.01 11.81 2.05
C ARG A 32 -1.50 11.60 1.81
N LYS A 33 -2.35 12.31 2.54
CA LYS A 33 -3.81 12.26 2.37
C LYS A 33 -4.24 12.79 1.01
N LYS A 34 -3.58 13.82 0.47
CA LYS A 34 -3.85 14.29 -0.90
C LYS A 34 -3.40 13.29 -1.95
N LYS A 35 -2.23 12.66 -1.79
CA LYS A 35 -1.77 11.59 -2.69
C LYS A 35 -2.67 10.35 -2.60
N GLU A 36 -3.07 9.96 -1.41
CA GLU A 36 -3.99 8.85 -1.19
C GLU A 36 -5.40 9.17 -1.70
N ALA A 37 -5.91 10.39 -1.47
CA ALA A 37 -7.19 10.84 -2.01
C ALA A 37 -7.15 11.00 -3.53
N ASP A 38 -6.03 11.42 -4.14
CA ASP A 38 -5.84 11.44 -5.60
C ASP A 38 -5.79 10.00 -6.16
N MET A 39 -5.12 9.08 -5.47
CA MET A 39 -5.17 7.64 -5.79
C MET A 39 -6.57 7.04 -5.62
N GLN A 40 -7.37 7.52 -4.66
CA GLN A 40 -8.75 7.07 -4.43
C GLN A 40 -9.78 7.78 -5.32
N GLN A 41 -9.57 9.05 -5.73
CA GLN A 41 -10.45 9.78 -6.65
C GLN A 41 -10.16 9.45 -8.12
N LYS A 42 -8.95 8.98 -8.44
CA LYS A 42 -8.66 8.31 -9.72
C LYS A 42 -9.33 6.92 -9.82
N LYS A 43 -10.00 6.45 -8.75
CA LYS A 43 -10.98 5.36 -8.77
C LYS A 43 -12.39 5.91 -9.01
N GLU A 44 -12.57 6.65 -10.09
CA GLU A 44 -13.81 6.51 -10.87
C GLU A 44 -13.76 5.14 -11.59
N PRO A 45 -14.88 4.60 -12.09
CA PRO A 45 -14.88 3.28 -12.70
C PRO A 45 -14.16 3.31 -14.06
N VAL A 46 -12.83 3.22 -14.02
CA VAL A 46 -12.14 2.12 -14.71
C VAL A 46 -11.60 1.26 -13.60
N GLN A 47 -12.52 0.46 -13.10
CA GLN A 47 -12.32 -0.65 -12.20
C GLN A 47 -11.38 -1.65 -12.88
N ASP A 48 -10.06 -1.47 -12.72
CA ASP A 48 -9.12 -2.55 -12.99
C ASP A 48 -7.74 -2.22 -12.41
N ASP A 49 -7.16 -3.19 -11.72
CA ASP A 49 -5.83 -3.18 -11.10
C ASP A 49 -5.69 -2.53 -9.72
N SER A 50 -6.20 -3.21 -8.68
CA SER A 50 -5.45 -3.22 -7.42
C SER A 50 -3.99 -3.60 -7.72
N ASP A 51 -2.99 -3.11 -6.99
CA ASP A 51 -1.57 -3.50 -7.23
C ASP A 51 -1.40 -5.03 -7.30
N LEU A 52 -2.24 -5.78 -6.56
CA LEU A 52 -2.32 -7.23 -6.65
C LEU A 52 -2.91 -7.74 -7.98
N ASP A 53 -3.99 -7.16 -8.50
CA ASP A 53 -4.58 -7.57 -9.78
C ASP A 53 -3.71 -7.16 -10.97
N ARG A 54 -3.00 -6.02 -10.85
CA ARG A 54 -1.98 -5.62 -11.82
C ARG A 54 -0.90 -6.68 -11.92
N LYS A 55 -0.39 -7.09 -10.76
CA LYS A 55 0.63 -8.14 -10.66
C LYS A 55 0.10 -9.46 -11.19
N ARG A 56 -1.16 -9.83 -10.93
CA ARG A 56 -1.78 -11.03 -11.52
C ARG A 56 -1.75 -10.97 -13.04
N ARG A 57 -2.22 -9.88 -13.65
CA ARG A 57 -2.21 -9.70 -15.12
C ARG A 57 -0.79 -9.71 -15.69
N GLU A 58 0.14 -9.00 -15.09
CA GLU A 58 1.54 -8.96 -15.54
C GLU A 58 2.18 -10.35 -15.47
N THR A 59 1.92 -11.10 -14.40
CA THR A 59 2.39 -12.49 -14.28
C THR A 59 1.74 -13.42 -15.29
N GLU A 60 0.43 -13.27 -15.54
CA GLU A 60 -0.31 -14.09 -16.50
C GLU A 60 0.17 -13.84 -17.94
N ALA A 61 0.36 -12.58 -18.31
CA ALA A 61 0.91 -12.20 -19.61
C ALA A 61 2.32 -12.78 -19.81
N LEU A 62 3.16 -12.75 -18.76
CA LEU A 62 4.48 -13.36 -18.81
C LEU A 62 4.39 -14.88 -19.00
N LEU A 63 3.55 -15.57 -18.21
CA LEU A 63 3.33 -17.02 -18.35
C LEU A 63 2.85 -17.39 -19.75
N GLN A 64 1.91 -16.62 -20.29
CA GLN A 64 1.40 -16.81 -21.65
C GLN A 64 2.51 -16.59 -22.70
N SER A 65 3.38 -15.60 -22.50
CA SER A 65 4.50 -15.32 -23.41
C SER A 65 5.55 -16.45 -23.45
N ILE A 66 5.74 -17.18 -22.34
CA ILE A 66 6.63 -18.35 -22.26
C ILE A 66 5.92 -19.66 -22.63
N GLY A 67 4.66 -19.59 -23.09
CA GLY A 67 3.89 -20.74 -23.56
C GLY A 67 3.19 -21.54 -22.44
N ILE A 68 3.03 -20.97 -21.25
CA ILE A 68 2.34 -21.58 -20.12
C ILE A 68 0.91 -21.02 -20.05
N SER A 69 -0.07 -21.83 -20.44
CA SER A 69 -1.51 -21.48 -20.37
C SER A 69 -2.03 -21.58 -18.93
N PRO A 70 -2.91 -20.66 -18.48
CA PRO A 70 -3.55 -20.74 -17.15
C PRO A 70 -4.62 -21.83 -17.06
N GLU A 71 -4.94 -22.50 -18.17
CA GLU A 71 -5.88 -23.60 -18.19
C GLU A 71 -5.34 -24.74 -17.29
N PRO A 72 -6.04 -25.09 -16.20
CA PRO A 72 -5.65 -26.26 -15.43
C PRO A 72 -5.66 -27.45 -16.41
N PRO A 73 -4.60 -28.29 -16.45
CA PRO A 73 -4.60 -29.43 -17.33
C PRO A 73 -5.88 -30.21 -17.05
N LEU A 74 -6.71 -30.38 -18.09
CA LEU A 74 -7.93 -31.19 -18.09
C LEU A 74 -7.57 -32.67 -17.95
N VAL A 75 -6.68 -33.01 -17.03
CA VAL A 75 -6.51 -34.39 -16.59
C VAL A 75 -7.77 -34.75 -15.84
N PRO A 76 -8.55 -35.75 -16.30
CA PRO A 76 -9.69 -36.23 -15.53
C PRO A 76 -9.16 -36.62 -14.15
N THR A 77 -9.74 -36.03 -13.11
CA THR A 77 -9.51 -36.49 -11.73
C THR A 77 -9.76 -38.00 -11.73
N PRO A 78 -8.81 -38.85 -11.31
CA PRO A 78 -9.02 -40.28 -11.32
C PRO A 78 -10.24 -40.56 -10.44
N MET A 79 -11.33 -40.99 -11.07
CA MET A 79 -12.52 -41.43 -10.35
C MET A 79 -12.05 -42.54 -9.42
N SER A 80 -12.24 -42.34 -8.12
CA SER A 80 -11.94 -43.36 -7.11
C SER A 80 -12.65 -44.66 -7.51
N PRO A 81 -12.00 -45.83 -7.48
CA PRO A 81 -12.68 -47.07 -7.81
C PRO A 81 -13.77 -47.33 -6.77
N SER A 82 -15.02 -47.21 -7.19
CA SER A 82 -16.16 -47.70 -6.42
C SER A 82 -16.13 -49.22 -6.47
N SER A 83 -15.46 -49.86 -5.51
CA SER A 83 -15.57 -51.30 -5.31
C SER A 83 -16.98 -51.64 -4.81
N LYS A 84 -17.85 -52.03 -5.75
CA LYS A 84 -19.05 -52.84 -5.49
C LYS A 84 -19.02 -54.04 -6.44
N SER A 85 -18.48 -55.15 -5.96
CA SER A 85 -19.15 -56.45 -5.83
C SER A 85 -18.16 -57.55 -5.49
#